data_AF-A0A537WCB6-F1
#
_entry.id   AF-A0A537WCB6-F1
#
_cell.length_a   1.000
_cell.length_b   1.000
_cell.length_c   1.000
_cell.angle_alpha   90.00
_cell.angle_beta   90.00
_cell.angle_gamma   90.00
#
_symmetry.space_group_name_H-M   'P 1'
#
loop_
_entity.id
_entity.type
_entity.pdbx_description
1 polymer ?
#
loop_
_entity_poly.entity_id
_entity_poly.type
_entity_poly.pdbx_seq_one_letter_code
_entity_poly.pdbx_strand_id
1 'polypeptide(L)'
;MGRIGLPCWPIGSHAIPGRRQNRAAGGGMRFGFFDQLPCAPGFTEQQRYHDILAQIDLGDEVGFDTVWLGELHFSRAFSILADPLMLLAAASQRTSRIRLGTAVTLLPLHNPVKIAEEAAIVDLLSNGRLE
;
A
#
# COMPACT_ATOMS: atom_id res chain seq x y z
N MET A 1 -34.71 -18.89 -31.51
CA MET A 1 -34.80 -17.87 -30.44
C MET A 1 -34.76 -18.57 -29.10
N GLY A 2 -33.85 -18.38 -28.14
CA GLY A 2 -32.54 -17.76 -28.08
C GLY A 2 -31.92 -18.31 -26.78
N ARG A 3 -30.76 -18.97 -26.85
CA ARG A 3 -30.02 -19.40 -25.65
C ARG A 3 -29.13 -18.23 -25.22
N ILE A 4 -29.41 -17.68 -24.04
CA ILE A 4 -28.59 -16.67 -23.40
C ILE A 4 -27.31 -17.39 -22.94
N GLY A 5 -26.23 -17.22 -23.69
CA GLY A 5 -24.91 -17.69 -23.31
C GLY A 5 -24.35 -16.75 -22.24
N LEU A 6 -24.23 -17.25 -21.01
CA LEU A 6 -23.38 -16.64 -19.99
C LEU A 6 -21.93 -16.63 -20.53
N PRO A 7 -21.18 -15.51 -20.45
CA PRO A 7 -19.80 -15.52 -20.86
C PRO A 7 -19.00 -16.36 -19.85
N CYS A 8 -18.60 -17.56 -20.28
CA CYS A 8 -17.53 -18.33 -19.64
C CYS A 8 -16.28 -17.46 -19.63
N TRP A 9 -15.85 -17.01 -18.46
CA TRP A 9 -14.45 -16.60 -18.31
C TRP A 9 -13.58 -17.82 -18.61
N PRO A 10 -12.67 -17.75 -19.60
CA PRO A 10 -11.72 -18.82 -19.80
C PRO A 10 -10.76 -18.80 -18.61
N ILE A 11 -10.74 -19.89 -17.85
CA ILE A 11 -9.71 -20.22 -16.86
C ILE A 11 -8.43 -20.59 -17.63
N GLY A 12 -7.91 -19.62 -18.38
CA GLY A 12 -6.69 -19.73 -19.17
C GLY A 12 -5.59 -18.98 -18.44
N SER A 13 -4.45 -19.66 -18.27
CA SER A 13 -3.20 -19.17 -17.72
C SER A 13 -2.71 -17.90 -18.42
N HIS A 14 -3.30 -16.76 -18.09
CA HIS A 14 -2.67 -15.47 -18.29
C HIS A 14 -1.65 -15.35 -17.16
N ALA A 15 -0.42 -15.80 -17.44
CA ALA A 15 0.73 -15.30 -16.73
C ALA A 15 0.63 -13.77 -16.73
N ILE A 16 0.51 -13.17 -15.54
CA ILE A 16 0.52 -11.72 -15.38
C ILE A 16 1.79 -11.21 -16.09
N PRO A 17 1.68 -10.40 -17.16
CA PRO A 17 2.83 -10.03 -17.97
C PRO A 17 3.85 -9.29 -17.11
N GLY A 18 5.02 -9.92 -16.94
CA GLY A 18 6.27 -9.30 -16.53
C GLY A 18 6.21 -8.40 -15.31
N ARG A 19 6.23 -9.00 -14.10
CA ARG A 19 6.79 -8.33 -12.92
C ARG A 19 8.18 -7.82 -13.32
N ARG A 20 8.35 -6.50 -13.51
CA ARG A 20 9.67 -5.88 -13.64
C ARG A 20 10.40 -6.06 -12.32
N GLN A 21 10.97 -7.23 -12.13
CA GLN A 21 12.09 -7.43 -11.22
C GLN A 21 13.30 -6.77 -11.87
N ASN A 22 13.52 -5.48 -11.64
CA ASN A 22 14.89 -4.93 -11.66
C ASN A 22 14.94 -3.46 -11.23
N ARG A 23 15.24 -3.28 -9.94
CA ARG A 23 16.12 -2.20 -9.46
C ARG A 23 17.24 -2.73 -8.55
N ALA A 24 17.63 -3.99 -8.72
CA ALA A 24 18.86 -4.53 -8.13
C ALA A 24 20.09 -4.30 -9.05
N ALA A 25 20.04 -3.31 -9.95
CA ALA A 25 21.09 -3.04 -10.93
C ALA A 25 21.97 -1.82 -10.54
N GLY A 26 22.27 -1.70 -9.25
CA GLY A 26 23.19 -0.71 -8.67
C GLY A 26 23.29 -0.95 -7.17
N GLY A 27 24.29 -1.74 -6.74
CA GLY A 27 24.43 -2.29 -5.38
C GLY A 27 24.78 -1.28 -4.29
N GLY A 28 24.03 -0.18 -4.19
CA GLY A 28 24.08 0.74 -3.06
C GLY A 28 23.08 0.35 -1.97
N MET A 29 23.33 0.82 -0.74
CA MET A 29 22.38 0.66 0.37
C MET A 29 21.07 1.39 0.05
N ARG A 30 19.94 0.73 0.30
CA ARG A 30 18.59 1.29 0.13
C ARG A 30 18.07 1.79 1.46
N PHE A 31 17.37 2.93 1.44
CA PHE A 31 16.81 3.55 2.64
C PHE A 31 15.30 3.59 2.55
N GLY A 32 14.64 3.07 3.58
CA GLY A 32 13.19 3.18 3.76
C GLY A 32 12.87 3.71 5.14
N PHE A 33 11.63 4.13 5.34
CA PHE A 33 11.14 4.53 6.65
C PHE A 33 9.84 3.79 7.00
N PHE A 34 9.60 3.66 8.30
CA PHE A 34 8.43 3.01 8.86
C PHE A 34 7.66 4.02 9.69
N ASP A 35 6.33 4.01 9.57
CA ASP A 35 5.46 4.90 10.33
C ASP A 35 4.23 4.15 10.85
N GLN A 36 3.88 4.41 12.11
CA GLN A 36 2.71 3.85 12.79
C GLN A 36 1.57 4.84 12.86
N LEU A 37 1.75 6.08 12.40
CA LEU A 37 0.79 7.18 12.53
C LEU A 37 0.34 7.42 13.98
N PRO A 38 1.25 7.77 14.90
CA PRO A 38 0.86 8.20 16.23
C PRO A 38 0.11 9.54 16.18
N CYS A 39 -0.83 9.73 17.10
CA CYS A 39 -1.52 10.98 17.32
C CYS A 39 -1.29 11.47 18.74
N ALA A 40 -0.22 12.24 18.93
CA ALA A 40 0.13 12.80 20.24
C ALA A 40 -0.91 13.82 20.73
N PRO A 41 -1.03 14.03 22.05
CA PRO A 41 -1.88 15.10 22.59
C PRO A 41 -1.53 16.46 21.97
N GLY A 42 -2.56 17.21 21.56
CA GLY A 42 -2.41 18.50 20.89
C GLY A 42 -2.52 18.45 19.36
N PHE A 43 -2.54 17.26 18.75
CA PHE A 43 -2.81 17.08 17.32
C PHE A 43 -4.20 16.49 17.08
N THR A 44 -4.80 16.80 15.94
CA THR A 44 -6.01 16.12 15.46
C THR A 44 -5.63 14.93 14.56
N GLU A 45 -6.49 13.92 14.51
CA GLU A 45 -6.28 12.76 13.63
C GLU A 45 -6.19 13.18 12.16
N GLN A 46 -7.04 14.13 11.75
CA GLN A 46 -7.01 14.69 10.41
C GLN A 46 -5.65 15.31 10.08
N GLN A 47 -5.08 16.10 10.98
CA GLN A 47 -3.74 16.69 10.78
C GLN A 47 -2.71 15.58 10.58
N ARG A 48 -2.73 14.53 11.41
CA ARG A 48 -1.77 13.41 11.29
C ARG A 48 -1.88 12.67 9.97
N TYR A 49 -3.10 12.43 9.47
CA TYR A 49 -3.29 11.84 8.13
C TYR A 49 -2.75 12.74 7.00
N HIS A 50 -2.87 14.05 7.11
CA HIS A 50 -2.24 14.96 6.15
C HIS A 50 -0.71 14.98 6.28
N ASP A 51 -0.18 14.97 7.50
CA ASP A 51 1.25 14.98 7.78
C ASP A 51 1.94 13.74 7.20
N ILE A 52 1.38 12.54 7.41
CA ILE A 52 1.98 11.32 6.89
C ILE A 52 1.95 11.27 5.36
N LEU A 53 0.88 11.75 4.73
CA LEU A 53 0.83 11.86 3.27
C LEU A 53 1.89 12.85 2.76
N ALA A 54 2.08 13.99 3.44
CA ALA A 54 3.14 14.94 3.09
C ALA A 54 4.55 14.35 3.30
N GLN A 55 4.75 13.56 4.36
CA GLN A 55 6.00 12.85 4.62
C GLN A 55 6.29 11.79 3.55
N ILE A 56 5.27 11.08 3.08
CA ILE A 56 5.40 10.10 1.99
C ILE A 56 5.75 10.79 0.66
N ASP A 57 5.08 11.91 0.34
CA ASP A 57 5.41 12.72 -0.84
C ASP A 57 6.87 13.16 -0.79
N LEU A 58 7.31 13.75 0.33
CA LEU A 58 8.69 14.17 0.51
C LEU A 58 9.67 12.99 0.40
N GLY A 59 9.32 11.83 0.98
CA GLY A 59 10.10 10.60 0.86
C GLY A 59 10.29 10.16 -0.60
N ASP A 60 9.25 10.29 -1.42
CA ASP A 60 9.32 10.05 -2.86
C ASP A 60 10.30 11.00 -3.55
N GLU A 61 10.18 12.30 -3.26
CA GLU A 61 10.99 13.38 -3.83
C GLU A 61 12.48 13.26 -3.47
N VAL A 62 12.80 12.98 -2.19
CA VAL A 62 14.18 12.95 -1.70
C VAL A 62 14.89 11.61 -1.90
N GLY A 63 14.21 10.61 -2.47
CA GLY A 63 14.85 9.38 -2.93
C GLY A 63 14.74 8.17 -2.00
N PHE A 64 13.85 8.17 -0.98
CA PHE A 64 13.62 6.96 -0.17
C PHE A 64 13.06 5.81 -1.02
N ASP A 65 13.57 4.60 -0.84
CA ASP A 65 13.19 3.43 -1.63
C ASP A 65 11.78 2.93 -1.29
N THR A 66 11.42 2.91 0.00
CA THR A 66 10.17 2.31 0.48
C THR A 66 9.63 3.03 1.71
N VAL A 67 8.32 3.21 1.79
CA VAL A 67 7.60 3.49 3.04
C VAL A 67 6.88 2.24 3.53
N TRP A 68 6.96 1.99 4.83
CA TRP A 68 6.27 0.89 5.50
C TRP A 68 5.27 1.43 6.51
N LEU A 69 4.01 1.00 6.42
CA LEU A 69 2.96 1.42 7.34
C LEU A 69 2.52 0.28 8.25
N GLY A 70 2.44 0.55 9.55
CA GLY A 70 1.95 -0.42 10.53
C GLY A 70 0.43 -0.44 10.62
N GLU A 71 -0.16 -1.63 10.75
CA GLU A 71 -1.58 -1.80 11.09
C GLU A 71 -1.73 -1.96 12.60
N LEU A 72 -2.48 -1.05 13.23
CA LEU A 72 -2.68 -1.06 14.68
C LEU A 72 -4.13 -0.72 15.02
N HIS A 73 -4.74 -1.58 15.83
CA HIS A 73 -6.13 -1.43 16.26
C HIS A 73 -6.22 -1.12 17.75
N PHE A 74 -7.26 -0.36 18.13
CA PHE A 74 -7.66 -0.13 19.52
C PHE A 74 -6.60 0.48 20.45
N SER A 75 -5.58 1.16 19.89
CA SER A 75 -4.51 1.78 20.67
C SER A 75 -4.28 3.23 20.23
N ARG A 76 -5.27 4.10 20.47
CA ARG A 76 -5.25 5.50 20.02
C ARG A 76 -4.02 6.29 20.49
N ALA A 77 -3.50 5.96 21.67
CA ALA A 77 -2.29 6.58 22.22
C ALA A 77 -1.02 6.21 21.43
N PHE A 78 -1.04 5.09 20.72
CA PHE A 78 0.10 4.55 19.99
C PHE A 78 -0.03 4.74 18.48
N SER A 79 -1.24 4.56 17.93
CA SER A 79 -1.52 4.68 16.50
C SER A 79 -3.00 4.92 16.23
N ILE A 80 -3.28 5.68 15.17
CA ILE A 80 -4.62 5.87 14.61
C ILE A 80 -4.80 5.18 13.25
N LEU A 81 -3.82 4.38 12.81
CA LEU A 81 -3.82 3.71 11.51
C LEU A 81 -4.31 2.26 11.62
N ALA A 82 -5.61 2.09 11.43
CA ALA A 82 -6.27 0.78 11.46
C ALA A 82 -6.24 0.04 10.11
N ASP A 83 -6.00 0.75 9.00
CA ASP A 83 -5.94 0.16 7.67
C ASP A 83 -4.80 0.81 6.84
N PRO A 84 -3.64 0.15 6.72
CA PRO A 84 -2.53 0.68 5.95
C PRO A 84 -2.82 0.65 4.44
N LEU A 85 -3.57 -0.32 3.90
CA LEU A 85 -3.83 -0.40 2.45
C LEU A 85 -4.69 0.77 1.97
N MET A 86 -5.65 1.23 2.77
CA MET A 86 -6.40 2.45 2.46
C MET A 86 -5.49 3.68 2.35
N LEU A 87 -4.55 3.85 3.29
CA LEU A 87 -3.62 4.98 3.27
C LEU A 87 -2.59 4.85 2.12
N LEU A 88 -2.11 3.64 1.84
CA LEU A 88 -1.23 3.37 0.70
C LEU A 88 -1.94 3.60 -0.64
N ALA A 89 -3.24 3.30 -0.75
CA ALA A 89 -4.04 3.63 -1.92
C ALA A 89 -4.04 5.14 -2.18
N ALA A 90 -4.24 5.95 -1.14
CA ALA A 90 -4.14 7.41 -1.25
C ALA A 90 -2.73 7.88 -1.63
N ALA A 91 -1.69 7.32 -0.98
CA ALA A 91 -0.29 7.63 -1.27
C ALA A 91 0.13 7.24 -2.70
N SER A 92 -0.46 6.19 -3.26
CA SER A 92 -0.16 5.72 -4.62
C SER A 92 -0.42 6.77 -5.69
N GLN A 93 -1.40 7.66 -5.47
CA GLN A 93 -1.79 8.71 -6.40
C GLN A 93 -0.96 10.00 -6.24
N ARG A 94 -0.13 10.08 -5.19
CA ARG A 94 0.69 11.26 -4.86
C ARG A 94 2.18 11.04 -5.14
N THR A 95 2.56 9.80 -5.37
CA THR A 95 3.96 9.38 -5.51
C THR A 95 4.17 8.65 -6.82
N SER A 96 5.42 8.65 -7.30
CA SER A 96 5.77 8.08 -8.60
C SER A 96 6.84 6.99 -8.53
N ARG A 97 7.66 6.95 -7.47
CA ARG A 97 8.86 6.09 -7.40
C ARG A 97 8.91 5.22 -6.14
N ILE A 98 8.63 5.77 -4.97
CA ILE A 98 8.73 5.11 -3.66
C ILE A 98 7.83 3.89 -3.63
N ARG A 99 8.33 2.79 -3.06
CA ARG A 99 7.55 1.57 -2.87
C ARG A 99 6.69 1.69 -1.62
N LEU A 100 5.53 1.05 -1.66
CA LEU A 100 4.45 1.19 -0.69
C LEU A 100 4.28 -0.15 0.02
N GLY A 101 4.58 -0.25 1.31
CA GLY A 101 4.59 -1.52 2.03
C GLY A 101 3.79 -1.50 3.32
N THR A 102 3.34 -2.68 3.75
CA THR A 102 2.71 -2.91 5.06
C THR A 102 3.68 -3.63 6.01
N ALA A 103 3.70 -3.23 7.28
CA ALA A 103 4.59 -3.79 8.30
C ALA A 103 3.91 -3.78 9.69
N VAL A 104 2.89 -4.59 9.94
CA VAL A 104 2.43 -5.78 9.19
C VAL A 104 0.94 -5.64 8.86
N THR A 105 0.45 -6.32 7.81
CA THR A 105 -0.98 -6.59 7.67
C THR A 105 -1.39 -7.70 8.62
N LEU A 106 -2.30 -7.43 9.54
CA LEU A 106 -2.77 -8.37 10.55
C LEU A 106 -3.78 -9.36 9.95
N LEU A 107 -3.31 -10.26 9.08
CA LEU A 107 -4.15 -11.22 8.33
C LEU A 107 -5.24 -11.93 9.16
N PRO A 108 -5.03 -12.33 10.44
CA PRO A 108 -6.10 -12.93 11.24
C PRO A 108 -7.33 -12.04 11.48
N LEU A 109 -7.21 -10.72 11.29
CA LEU A 109 -8.30 -9.75 11.45
C LEU A 109 -9.07 -9.50 10.15
N HIS A 110 -8.62 -10.05 9.02
CA HIS A 110 -9.17 -9.76 7.69
C HIS A 110 -9.81 -10.98 7.04
N ASN A 111 -10.76 -10.72 6.12
CA ASN A 111 -11.15 -11.73 5.16
C ASN A 111 -10.02 -11.88 4.12
N PRO A 112 -9.47 -13.10 3.91
CA PRO A 112 -8.30 -13.30 3.06
C PRO A 112 -8.54 -12.98 1.57
N VAL A 113 -9.78 -13.11 1.09
CA VAL A 113 -10.13 -12.74 -0.29
C VAL A 113 -10.17 -11.22 -0.42
N LYS A 114 -10.85 -10.55 0.52
CA LYS A 114 -10.98 -9.09 0.50
C LYS A 114 -9.61 -8.39 0.57
N ILE A 115 -8.75 -8.80 1.49
CA ILE A 115 -7.43 -8.17 1.64
C ILE A 115 -6.53 -8.41 0.41
N ALA A 116 -6.66 -9.56 -0.25
CA ALA A 116 -5.96 -9.85 -1.49
C ALA A 116 -6.46 -8.97 -2.64
N GLU A 117 -7.77 -8.75 -2.75
CA GLU A 117 -8.38 -7.85 -3.74
C GLU A 117 -7.99 -6.38 -3.49
N GLU A 118 -8.01 -5.93 -2.23
CA GLU A 118 -7.57 -4.58 -1.85
C GLU A 118 -6.09 -4.36 -2.16
N ALA A 119 -5.22 -5.30 -1.80
CA ALA A 119 -3.80 -5.26 -2.15
C ALA A 119 -3.60 -5.23 -3.68
N ALA A 120 -4.33 -6.04 -4.44
CA ALA A 120 -4.27 -6.01 -5.90
C ALA A 120 -4.67 -4.64 -6.48
N ILE A 121 -5.69 -3.98 -5.90
CA ILE A 121 -6.07 -2.63 -6.30
C ILE A 121 -4.94 -1.63 -6.04
N VAL A 122 -4.32 -1.66 -4.86
CA VAL A 122 -3.19 -0.76 -4.54
C VAL A 122 -1.99 -1.03 -5.46
N ASP A 123 -1.70 -2.29 -5.76
CA ASP A 123 -0.62 -2.64 -6.70
C ASP A 123 -0.89 -2.07 -8.10
N LEU A 124 -2.11 -2.22 -8.62
CA LEU A 124 -2.51 -1.66 -9.91
C LEU A 124 -2.45 -0.12 -9.91
N LEU A 125 -3.02 0.53 -8.90
CA LEU A 125 -3.02 2.01 -8.76
C LEU A 125 -1.61 2.59 -8.64
N SER A 126 -0.70 1.83 -8.03
CA SER A 126 0.69 2.25 -7.82
C SER A 126 1.62 1.87 -8.97
N ASN A 127 1.13 1.21 -10.02
CA ASN A 127 1.94 0.64 -11.11
C ASN A 127 3.00 -0.37 -10.64
N GLY A 128 2.62 -1.30 -9.76
CA GLY A 128 3.50 -2.39 -9.30
C GLY A 128 4.44 -1.99 -8.15
N ARG A 129 4.11 -0.91 -7.42
CA ARG A 129 4.95 -0.39 -6.32
C ARG A 129 4.57 -0.93 -4.95
N LEU A 130 3.55 -1.79 -4.84
CA LEU A 130 3.21 -2.46 -3.59
C LEU A 130 4.30 -3.50 -3.23
N GLU A 131 4.55 -3.66 -1.93
CA GLU A 131 5.42 -4.68 -1.32
C GLU A 131 4.63 -5.66 -0.45
#